data_AF-A0A1T3MKX0-F1
#
_entry.id   AF-A0A1T3MKX0-F1
#
_cell.length_a   1.000
_cell.length_b   1.000
_cell.length_c   1.000
_cell.angle_alpha   90.00
_cell.angle_beta   90.00
_cell.angle_gamma   90.00
#
_symmetry.space_group_name_H-M   'P 1'
#
loop_
_entity.id
_entity.type
_entity.pdbx_description
1 polymer ?
#
loop_
_entity_poly.entity_id
_entity_poly.type
_entity_poly.pdbx_seq_one_letter_code
_entity_poly.pdbx_strand_id
1 'polypeptide(L)' 'MAKKGNRVQVILECTEHKESGMPGMSRYITTKNKKNTTERLELKKFNAVLKKYTVHKEIK' A
#
# COMPACT_ATOMS: atom_id res chain seq x y z
N MET A 1 -23.77 -8.36 9.67
CA MET A 1 -22.57 -8.13 8.81
C MET A 1 -21.72 -9.39 8.84
N ALA A 2 -21.44 -10.01 7.69
CA ALA A 2 -20.60 -11.21 7.65
C ALA A 2 -19.20 -10.86 8.21
N LYS A 3 -18.70 -11.65 9.17
CA LYS A 3 -17.35 -11.48 9.71
C LYS A 3 -16.36 -11.52 8.54
N LYS A 4 -15.68 -10.40 8.25
CA LYS A 4 -14.49 -10.38 7.40
C LYS A 4 -13.48 -11.29 8.07
N GLY A 5 -13.41 -12.56 7.65
CA GLY A 5 -12.64 -13.61 8.34
C GLY A 5 -11.15 -13.29 8.45
N ASN A 6 -10.33 -13.87 7.57
CA ASN A 6 -8.87 -13.62 7.59
C ASN A 6 -8.45 -12.44 6.71
N ARG A 7 -9.40 -11.74 6.08
CA ARG A 7 -9.14 -10.57 5.23
C ARG A 7 -9.08 -9.31 6.08
N VAL A 8 -7.91 -8.71 6.12
CA VAL A 8 -7.64 -7.44 6.81
C VAL A 8 -7.43 -6.33 5.81
N GLN A 9 -7.82 -5.11 6.17
CA GLN A 9 -7.43 -3.93 5.41
C GLN A 9 -5.99 -3.58 5.74
N VAL A 10 -5.21 -3.29 4.72
CA VAL A 10 -3.82 -2.84 4.80
C VAL A 10 -3.65 -1.59 3.97
N ILE A 11 -2.70 -0.76 4.39
CA ILE A 11 -2.37 0.48 3.71
C ILE A 11 -0.99 0.33 3.07
N LEU A 12 -0.95 0.54 1.75
CA LEU A 12 0.30 0.60 0.98
C LEU A 12 0.69 2.07 0.80
N GLU A 13 1.93 2.41 1.14
CA GLU A 13 2.48 3.76 1.02
C GLU A 13 3.68 3.77 0.08
N CYS A 14 3.78 4.80 -0.76
CA CYS A 14 4.90 4.96 -1.68
C CYS A 14 6.21 5.21 -0.90
N THR A 15 7.24 4.40 -1.15
CA THR A 15 8.55 4.58 -0.52
C THR A 15 9.34 5.72 -1.15
N GLU A 16 9.29 5.83 -2.48
CA GLU A 16 10.00 6.86 -3.25
C GLU A 16 9.49 8.28 -3.01
N HIS A 17 8.30 8.43 -2.40
CA HIS A 17 7.69 9.74 -2.25
C HIS A 17 8.34 10.57 -1.13
N LYS A 18 8.80 9.92 -0.06
CA LYS A 18 9.48 10.60 1.08
C LYS A 18 10.76 11.30 0.65
N GLU A 19 11.47 10.76 -0.34
CA GLU A 19 12.73 11.29 -0.85
C GLU A 19 12.52 12.37 -1.92
N SER A 20 11.31 12.46 -2.50
CA SER A 20 11.04 13.37 -3.62
C SER A 20 10.84 14.84 -3.23
N GLY A 21 10.72 15.15 -1.94
CA GLY A 21 10.49 16.52 -1.45
C GLY A 21 9.14 17.13 -1.88
N MET A 22 8.28 16.35 -2.54
CA MET A 22 6.98 16.79 -3.03
C MET A 22 5.92 16.73 -1.92
N PRO A 23 5.01 17.73 -1.84
CA PRO A 23 3.93 17.70 -0.87
C PRO A 23 2.92 16.61 -1.24
N GLY A 24 2.57 15.79 -0.24
CA GLY A 24 1.59 14.72 -0.39
C GLY A 24 2.18 13.35 -0.08
N MET A 25 1.34 12.32 -0.17
CA MET A 25 1.76 10.94 -0.02
C MET A 25 0.77 10.01 -0.72
N SER A 26 1.26 9.26 -1.72
CA SER A 26 0.43 8.28 -2.41
C SER A 26 0.20 7.07 -1.50
N ARG A 27 -1.06 6.87 -1.11
CA ARG A 27 -1.52 5.76 -0.28
C ARG A 27 -2.64 4.99 -0.95
N TYR A 28 -2.59 3.67 -0.84
CA TYR A 28 -3.62 2.75 -1.33
C TYR A 28 -4.17 1.92 -0.18
N ILE A 29 -5.49 1.85 -0.10
CA ILE A 29 -6.18 0.95 0.82
C ILE A 29 -6.51 -0.32 0.03
N THR A 30 -5.98 -1.45 0.48
CA THR A 30 -6.31 -2.76 -0.08
C THR A 30 -6.64 -3.74 1.04
N THR A 31 -7.10 -4.93 0.67
CA THR A 31 -7.31 -6.01 1.63
C THR A 31 -6.34 -7.15 1.36
N LYS A 32 -5.66 -7.64 2.39
CA LYS A 32 -4.85 -8.86 2.30
C LYS A 32 -5.44 -9.97 3.15
N ASN A 33 -5.18 -11.21 2.77
CA ASN A 33 -5.53 -12.36 3.59
C ASN A 33 -4.34 -12.74 4.47
N LYS A 34 -4.44 -12.52 5.79
CA LYS A 34 -3.35 -12.77 6.74
C LYS A 34 -2.86 -14.22 6.76
N LYS A 35 -3.69 -15.19 6.36
CA LYS A 35 -3.28 -16.61 6.31
C LYS A 35 -2.45 -16.96 5.08
N ASN A 36 -2.78 -16.37 3.93
CA ASN A 36 -2.12 -16.70 2.66
C ASN A 36 -0.86 -15.85 2.47
N THR A 37 -0.87 -14.62 2.97
CA THR A 37 0.23 -13.67 2.82
C THR A 37 0.51 -13.03 4.18
N THR A 38 1.43 -13.66 4.90
CA THR A 38 1.88 -13.24 6.24
C THR A 38 2.87 -12.07 6.16
N GLU A 39 3.67 -12.03 5.10
CA GLU A 39 4.66 -10.99 4.85
C GLU A 39 4.04 -9.63 4.50
N ARG A 40 4.86 -8.58 4.54
CA ARG A 40 4.46 -7.24 4.13
C ARG A 40 4.32 -7.20 2.61
N LEU A 41 3.20 -6.66 2.13
CA LEU A 41 2.99 -6.49 0.71
C LEU A 41 3.86 -5.36 0.14
N GLU A 42 4.55 -5.67 -0.96
CA GLU A 42 5.23 -4.68 -1.80
C GLU A 42 4.67 -4.78 -3.21
N LEU A 43 4.04 -3.71 -3.70
CA LEU A 43 3.42 -3.68 -5.02
C LEU A 43 3.85 -2.42 -5.77
N LYS A 44 4.10 -2.58 -7.07
CA LYS A 44 4.24 -1.44 -7.97
C LYS A 44 2.85 -0.87 -8.27
N LYS A 45 2.60 0.36 -7.87
CA LYS A 45 1.36 1.09 -8.18
C LYS A 45 1.69 2.43 -8.79
N PHE A 46 0.76 2.94 -9.57
CA PHE A 46 0.88 4.28 -10.14
C PHE A 46 0.88 5.30 -9.00
N ASN A 47 1.79 6.26 -9.01
CA ASN A 47 1.77 7.39 -8.08
C ASN A 47 1.25 8.61 -8.83
N ALA A 48 0.07 9.10 -8.47
CA ALA A 48 -0.55 10.26 -9.11
C ALA A 48 0.26 11.56 -8.94
N VAL A 49 1.05 11.66 -7.87
CA VAL A 49 1.85 12.86 -7.58
C VAL A 49 3.12 12.89 -8.42
N LEU A 50 3.80 11.75 -8.56
CA LEU A 50 5.01 11.62 -9.38
C LEU A 50 4.72 11.25 -10.85
N LYS A 51 3.45 10.96 -11.17
CA LYS A 51 2.96 10.51 -12.48
C LYS A 51 3.73 9.32 -13.08
N LYS A 52 4.27 8.46 -12.21
CA LYS A 52 5.03 7.25 -12.59
C LYS A 52 4.64 6.07 -11.70
N TYR A 53 4.93 4.86 -12.15
CA TYR A 53 4.81 3.68 -11.29
C TYR A 53 5.96 3.65 -10.30
N THR A 54 5.62 3.55 -9.02
CA THR A 54 6.55 3.49 -7.91
C THR A 54 6.30 2.27 -7.06
N VAL A 55 7.25 1.93 -6.20
CA VAL A 55 7.07 0.87 -5.20
C VAL A 55 6.27 1.39 -4.01
N HIS A 56 5.19 0.70 -3.66
CA HIS A 56 4.40 0.93 -2.46
C HIS A 56 4.52 -0.25 -1.51
N LYS A 57 4.87 0.05 -0.25
CA LYS A 57 5.05 -0.95 0.81
C LYS A 57 3.97 -0.84 1.87
N GLU A 58 3.60 -1.98 2.42
CA GLU A 58 2.66 -2.07 3.54
C GLU A 58 3.23 -1.44 4.82
N ILE A 59 2.44 -0.55 5.45
CA ILE A 59 2.80 0.11 6.71
C ILE A 59 2.06 -0.48 7.91
N LYS A 60 0.80 -0.87 7.72
CA LYS A 60 -0.11 -1.26 8.79
C LYS A 60 -0.91 -2.48 8.35
#